data_AF-A0A7X3AQU9-F1
#
_entry.id   AF-A0A7X3AQU9-F1
#
_cell.length_a   1.000
_cell.length_b   1.000
_cell.length_c   1.000
_cell.angle_alpha   90.00
_cell.angle_beta   90.00
_cell.angle_gamma   90.00
#
_symmetry.space_group_name_H-M   'P 1'
#
loop_
_entity.id
_entity.type
_entity.pdbx_description
1 polymer ?
#
loop_
_entity_poly.entity_id
_entity_poly.type
_entity_poly.pdbx_seq_one_letter_code
_entity_poly.pdbx_strand_id
1 'polypeptide(L)'
;MNIKQAKQEITNTLKAYLAKDQLGNYLIPTVRQRPVLLMGPPGVGKTQIMEQIAAETGVGLVAYTITHHTRQSAIGLPFIEKRTYGGEEVSVTEYTMSEILSSVYQLMERTGLQEGILFLDEINCVSETLAPMMLQFLQCKTFGNQALPEGWLIVAAGNPPEYNKSVRDFDVVTLDRVKRIDVEEDYGVWKEYARRKNLHGAILSYLDIKKDNFYRIENTADGLQFATARGWEDLSELLYAYETLGIRADREVVGQYIQMPRIAKDFANYLEMFYKYQKTYHVEGILSGTWENITVLELREAPFDEKLSVMGLVLSRLSEEARNTRCQDALTDALHTSLTEFREKIADAPPLTVLDQLLWKRRTAMKQAKEAGQLDKESRDLKQREINALEDYRQRLDREAVAPEGAMDAVRGWFGEEVERRKAVAMETKDMFDNAFRFLETTFGNSQELVIFVTEITVGYNTSWFVEQFGCDAYFRHNRELLFDSTRHRIREEIAAAKAAEQEENT
;
A
#
# COMPACT_ATOMS: atom_id res chain seq x y z
N MET A 1 -5.76 -17.01 6.61
CA MET A 1 -5.20 -16.62 5.28
C MET A 1 -4.56 -15.24 5.42
N ASN A 2 -3.55 -14.88 4.63
CA ASN A 2 -2.93 -13.55 4.79
C ASN A 2 -3.71 -12.44 4.05
N ILE A 3 -3.39 -11.18 4.37
CA ILE A 3 -4.10 -10.01 3.85
C ILE A 3 -4.01 -9.87 2.31
N LYS A 4 -2.92 -10.34 1.69
CA LYS A 4 -2.71 -10.30 0.23
C LYS A 4 -3.63 -11.28 -0.49
N GLN A 5 -3.79 -12.49 0.05
CA GLN A 5 -4.76 -13.47 -0.44
C GLN A 5 -6.19 -12.96 -0.29
N ALA A 6 -6.52 -12.36 0.86
CA ALA A 6 -7.83 -11.75 1.09
C ALA A 6 -8.14 -10.65 0.07
N LYS A 7 -7.18 -9.76 -0.23
CA LYS A 7 -7.32 -8.72 -1.27
C LYS A 7 -7.65 -9.33 -2.63
N GLN A 8 -6.93 -10.39 -3.03
CA GLN A 8 -7.17 -11.06 -4.30
C GLN A 8 -8.56 -11.69 -4.37
N GLU A 9 -9.00 -12.32 -3.28
CA GLU A 9 -10.31 -12.96 -3.21
C GLU A 9 -11.46 -11.95 -3.30
N ILE A 10 -11.30 -10.78 -2.67
CA ILE A 10 -12.27 -9.69 -2.77
C ILE A 10 -12.28 -9.10 -4.17
N THR A 11 -11.11 -8.92 -4.79
CA THR A 11 -10.98 -8.45 -6.18
C THR A 11 -11.70 -9.40 -7.15
N ASN A 12 -11.50 -10.72 -6.99
CA ASN A 12 -12.17 -11.74 -7.79
C ASN A 12 -13.68 -11.72 -7.57
N THR A 13 -14.12 -11.55 -6.30
CA THR A 13 -15.54 -11.45 -5.95
C THR A 13 -16.18 -10.22 -6.59
N LEU A 14 -15.53 -9.07 -6.54
CA LEU A 14 -15.98 -7.83 -7.18
C LEU A 14 -16.12 -8.04 -8.69
N LYS A 15 -15.09 -8.55 -9.36
CA LYS A 15 -15.14 -8.83 -10.80
C LYS A 15 -16.28 -9.79 -11.17
N ALA A 16 -16.48 -10.84 -10.39
CA ALA A 16 -17.56 -11.80 -10.62
C ALA A 16 -18.96 -11.18 -10.42
N TYR A 17 -19.11 -10.29 -9.44
CA TYR A 17 -20.39 -9.64 -9.13
C TYR A 17 -20.72 -8.51 -10.11
N LEU A 18 -19.71 -7.87 -10.71
CA LEU A 18 -19.88 -6.82 -11.70
C LEU A 18 -19.92 -7.34 -13.15
N ALA A 19 -19.55 -8.60 -13.38
CA ALA A 19 -19.62 -9.21 -14.69
C ALA A 19 -21.07 -9.22 -15.21
N LYS A 20 -21.25 -8.81 -16.47
CA LYS A 20 -22.55 -8.71 -17.14
C LYS A 20 -22.63 -9.65 -18.34
N ASP A 21 -23.84 -10.12 -18.65
CA ASP A 21 -24.14 -10.85 -19.88
C ASP A 21 -24.22 -9.91 -21.11
N GLN A 22 -24.49 -10.48 -22.29
CA GLN A 22 -24.62 -9.71 -23.53
C GLN A 22 -25.82 -8.73 -23.54
N LEU A 23 -26.77 -8.90 -22.61
CA LEU A 23 -27.95 -8.05 -22.46
C LEU A 23 -27.74 -6.96 -21.39
N GLY A 24 -26.57 -6.95 -20.73
CA GLY A 24 -26.21 -5.98 -19.69
C GLY A 24 -26.66 -6.38 -18.28
N ASN A 25 -27.20 -7.58 -18.08
CA ASN A 25 -27.61 -8.05 -16.74
C ASN A 25 -26.41 -8.63 -15.99
N TYR A 26 -26.32 -8.40 -14.68
CA TYR A 26 -25.29 -9.05 -13.85
C TYR A 26 -25.41 -10.58 -13.90
N LEU A 27 -24.29 -11.27 -14.12
CA LEU A 27 -24.22 -12.73 -14.16
C LEU A 27 -24.69 -13.36 -12.85
N ILE A 28 -24.41 -12.70 -11.73
CA ILE A 28 -24.92 -13.06 -10.41
C ILE A 28 -25.91 -11.98 -9.98
N PRO A 29 -27.22 -12.28 -9.91
CA PRO A 29 -28.23 -11.32 -9.48
C PRO A 29 -27.92 -10.74 -8.09
N THR A 30 -28.24 -9.46 -7.86
CA THR A 30 -27.96 -8.73 -6.61
C THR A 30 -28.38 -9.50 -5.36
N VAL A 31 -29.52 -10.19 -5.40
CA VAL A 31 -30.06 -11.00 -4.29
C VAL A 31 -29.24 -12.26 -3.96
N ARG A 32 -28.38 -12.73 -4.88
CA ARG A 32 -27.48 -13.88 -4.69
C ARG A 32 -26.03 -13.46 -4.41
N GLN A 33 -25.75 -12.17 -4.47
CA GLN A 33 -24.42 -11.63 -4.17
C GLN A 33 -24.23 -11.55 -2.65
N ARG A 34 -23.61 -12.57 -2.07
CA ARG A 34 -23.27 -12.59 -0.63
C ARG A 34 -22.27 -11.47 -0.32
N PRO A 35 -22.46 -10.69 0.75
CA PRO A 35 -21.46 -9.73 1.22
C PRO A 35 -20.20 -10.47 1.67
N VAL A 36 -19.05 -9.80 1.63
CA VAL A 36 -17.79 -10.35 2.16
C VAL A 36 -17.62 -9.90 3.61
N LEU A 37 -17.29 -10.83 4.51
CA LEU A 37 -16.97 -10.54 5.90
C LEU A 37 -15.50 -10.87 6.17
N LEU A 38 -14.69 -9.85 6.46
CA LEU A 38 -13.29 -9.97 6.85
C LEU A 38 -13.18 -10.03 8.38
N MET A 39 -12.75 -11.16 8.91
CA MET A 39 -12.42 -11.31 10.33
C MET A 39 -10.91 -11.34 10.47
N GLY A 40 -10.33 -10.40 11.21
CA GLY A 40 -8.88 -10.42 11.42
C GLY A 40 -8.46 -9.43 12.49
N PRO A 41 -7.24 -9.54 13.02
CA PRO A 41 -6.84 -8.74 14.16
C PRO A 41 -6.65 -7.26 13.75
N PRO A 42 -6.63 -6.32 14.71
CA PRO A 42 -6.54 -4.89 14.40
C PRO A 42 -5.21 -4.54 13.75
N GLY A 43 -5.24 -3.60 12.81
CA GLY A 43 -4.02 -3.07 12.17
C GLY A 43 -3.37 -3.93 11.09
N VAL A 44 -3.98 -5.04 10.65
CA VAL A 44 -3.43 -5.92 9.59
C VAL A 44 -3.62 -5.43 8.14
N GLY A 45 -4.23 -4.26 7.94
CA GLY A 45 -4.41 -3.69 6.60
C GLY A 45 -5.81 -3.81 5.98
N LYS A 46 -6.84 -4.21 6.74
CA LYS A 46 -8.20 -4.48 6.23
C LYS A 46 -8.80 -3.28 5.47
N THR A 47 -8.67 -2.07 6.03
CA THR A 47 -9.16 -0.83 5.41
C THR A 47 -8.30 -0.47 4.19
N GLN A 48 -6.97 -0.55 4.30
CA GLN A 48 -6.06 -0.20 3.22
C GLN A 48 -6.23 -1.07 1.97
N ILE A 49 -6.56 -2.37 2.12
CA ILE A 49 -6.81 -3.20 0.94
C ILE A 49 -8.07 -2.79 0.17
N MET A 50 -9.06 -2.16 0.82
CA MET A 50 -10.27 -1.69 0.12
C MET A 50 -9.93 -0.53 -0.81
N GLU A 51 -9.13 0.42 -0.33
CA GLU A 51 -8.62 1.54 -1.14
C GLU A 51 -7.81 1.03 -2.33
N GLN A 52 -6.94 0.05 -2.11
CA GLN A 52 -6.16 -0.56 -3.19
C GLN A 52 -7.05 -1.23 -4.24
N ILE A 53 -8.07 -2.00 -3.83
CA ILE A 53 -8.97 -2.67 -4.77
C ILE A 53 -9.78 -1.65 -5.58
N ALA A 54 -10.26 -0.58 -4.94
CA ALA A 54 -11.00 0.48 -5.62
C ALA A 54 -10.13 1.21 -6.65
N ALA A 55 -8.89 1.55 -6.29
CA ALA A 55 -7.94 2.16 -7.20
C ALA A 55 -7.56 1.24 -8.37
N GLU A 56 -7.35 -0.06 -8.12
CA GLU A 56 -6.94 -1.04 -9.14
C GLU A 56 -8.07 -1.44 -10.09
N THR A 57 -9.32 -1.42 -9.63
CA THR A 57 -10.49 -1.82 -10.44
C THR A 57 -11.28 -0.63 -11.00
N GLY A 58 -10.98 0.59 -10.55
CA GLY A 58 -11.64 1.81 -11.03
C GLY A 58 -13.05 2.02 -10.48
N VAL A 59 -13.47 1.26 -9.47
CA VAL A 59 -14.80 1.40 -8.82
C VAL A 59 -14.76 2.45 -7.72
N GLY A 60 -15.93 2.94 -7.31
CA GLY A 60 -16.05 3.86 -6.17
C GLY A 60 -15.83 3.17 -4.83
N LEU A 61 -15.36 3.89 -3.81
CA LEU A 61 -15.25 3.39 -2.44
C LEU A 61 -15.98 4.32 -1.46
N VAL A 62 -16.90 3.75 -0.68
CA VAL A 62 -17.49 4.40 0.49
C VAL A 62 -17.12 3.56 1.72
N ALA A 63 -16.46 4.17 2.70
CA ALA A 63 -16.02 3.50 3.92
C ALA A 63 -16.69 4.12 5.15
N TYR A 64 -17.21 3.27 6.04
CA TYR A 64 -17.87 3.66 7.28
C TYR A 64 -17.42 2.80 8.45
N THR A 65 -17.14 3.42 9.59
CA THR A 65 -16.88 2.72 10.85
C THR A 65 -18.17 2.73 11.69
N ILE A 66 -18.78 1.55 11.84
CA ILE A 66 -20.15 1.42 12.38
C ILE A 66 -20.27 1.86 13.85
N THR A 67 -19.18 1.80 14.62
CA THR A 67 -19.14 2.19 16.03
C THR A 67 -19.45 3.67 16.28
N HIS A 68 -19.30 4.54 15.28
CA HIS A 68 -19.65 5.97 15.38
C HIS A 68 -21.11 6.27 15.05
N HIS A 69 -21.89 5.28 14.61
CA HIS A 69 -23.25 5.49 14.13
C HIS A 69 -24.30 5.15 15.18
N THR A 70 -25.29 6.04 15.27
CA THR A 70 -26.53 5.78 16.00
C THR A 70 -27.53 5.07 15.08
N ARG A 71 -28.52 4.43 15.69
CA ARG A 71 -29.67 3.87 14.98
C ARG A 71 -30.29 4.88 13.99
N GLN A 72 -30.36 6.15 14.39
CA GLN A 72 -30.92 7.23 13.57
C GLN A 72 -30.07 7.56 12.34
N SER A 73 -28.73 7.59 12.48
CA SER A 73 -27.84 7.82 11.31
C SER A 73 -27.88 6.67 10.30
N ALA A 74 -28.06 5.43 10.79
CA ALA A 74 -28.09 4.24 9.94
C ALA A 74 -29.42 4.01 9.22
N ILE A 75 -30.57 4.30 9.85
CA ILE A 75 -31.90 4.15 9.21
C ILE A 75 -32.34 5.44 8.49
N GLY A 76 -31.98 6.60 9.04
CA GLY A 76 -32.65 7.85 8.79
C GLY A 76 -33.56 8.27 9.95
N LEU A 77 -34.07 9.50 9.88
CA LEU A 77 -34.97 10.07 10.87
C LEU A 77 -36.43 9.79 10.48
N PRO A 78 -37.29 9.40 11.44
CA PRO A 78 -38.69 9.20 11.16
C PRO A 78 -39.38 10.54 10.88
N PHE A 79 -40.24 10.57 9.88
CA PHE A 79 -41.15 11.69 9.61
C PHE A 79 -42.56 11.17 9.32
N ILE A 80 -43.55 12.05 9.52
CA ILE A 80 -44.96 11.71 9.30
C ILE A 80 -45.31 12.06 7.85
N GLU A 81 -45.81 11.07 7.10
CA GLU A 81 -46.37 11.24 5.77
C GLU A 81 -47.86 10.92 5.80
N LYS A 82 -48.67 11.66 5.05
CA LYS A 82 -50.08 11.33 4.86
C LYS A 82 -50.25 10.49 3.62
N ARG A 83 -50.87 9.31 3.76
CA ARG A 83 -51.17 8.41 2.63
C ARG A 83 -52.64 8.02 2.62
N THR A 84 -53.16 7.78 1.43
CA THR A 84 -54.53 7.31 1.25
C THR A 84 -54.52 5.80 1.03
N TYR A 85 -55.10 5.04 1.96
CA TYR A 85 -55.33 3.60 1.80
C TYR A 85 -56.83 3.34 1.84
N GLY A 86 -57.36 2.61 0.85
CA GLY A 86 -58.80 2.29 0.80
C GLY A 86 -59.74 3.50 0.71
N GLY A 87 -59.24 4.67 0.26
CA GLY A 87 -60.01 5.91 0.18
C GLY A 87 -59.96 6.79 1.45
N GLU A 88 -59.29 6.34 2.51
CA GLU A 88 -59.12 7.12 3.75
C GLU A 88 -57.70 7.66 3.88
N GLU A 89 -57.55 8.92 4.28
CA GLU A 89 -56.26 9.54 4.57
C GLU A 89 -55.80 9.16 5.98
N VAL A 90 -54.69 8.45 6.07
CA VAL A 90 -54.06 8.04 7.32
C VAL A 90 -52.62 8.56 7.40
N SER A 91 -52.18 8.88 8.61
CA SER A 91 -50.78 9.24 8.86
C SER A 91 -49.95 7.99 9.01
N VAL A 92 -48.88 7.88 8.22
CA VAL A 92 -47.90 6.80 8.28
C VAL A 92 -46.53 7.34 8.69
N THR A 93 -45.71 6.47 9.28
CA THR A 93 -44.31 6.79 9.60
C THR A 93 -43.41 6.34 8.45
N GLU A 94 -42.67 7.29 7.89
CA GLU A 94 -41.63 7.06 6.89
C GLU A 94 -40.26 7.45 7.47
N TYR A 95 -39.17 7.05 6.80
CA TYR A 95 -37.81 7.36 7.22
C TYR A 95 -37.07 8.13 6.13
N THR A 96 -36.26 9.11 6.51
CA THR A 96 -35.34 9.77 5.58
C THR A 96 -34.29 8.79 5.07
N MET A 97 -33.54 9.17 4.02
CA MET A 97 -32.43 8.35 3.57
C MET A 97 -31.35 8.17 4.63
N SER A 98 -30.86 6.93 4.75
CA SER A 98 -29.70 6.59 5.56
C SER A 98 -28.49 7.42 5.12
N GLU A 99 -27.69 7.90 6.07
CA GLU A 99 -26.46 8.62 5.75
C GLU A 99 -25.49 7.74 4.93
N ILE A 100 -25.46 6.44 5.25
CA ILE A 100 -24.62 5.46 4.55
C ILE A 100 -25.02 5.35 3.08
N LEU A 101 -26.32 5.20 2.81
CA LEU A 101 -26.82 5.11 1.43
C LEU A 101 -26.71 6.45 0.70
N SER A 102 -26.98 7.57 1.39
CA SER A 102 -26.82 8.91 0.84
C SER A 102 -25.40 9.15 0.34
N SER A 103 -24.38 8.74 1.10
CA SER A 103 -22.98 8.86 0.67
C SER A 103 -22.64 8.02 -0.56
N VAL A 104 -23.27 6.85 -0.71
CA VAL A 104 -23.16 6.03 -1.93
C VAL A 104 -23.71 6.80 -3.14
N TYR A 105 -24.95 7.30 -3.05
CA TYR A 105 -25.55 8.09 -4.13
C TYR A 105 -24.76 9.37 -4.44
N GLN A 106 -24.31 10.10 -3.42
CA GLN A 106 -23.48 11.30 -3.59
C GLN A 106 -22.15 10.99 -4.28
N LEU A 107 -21.52 9.85 -3.98
CA LEU A 107 -20.31 9.42 -4.67
C LEU A 107 -20.61 9.17 -6.16
N MET A 108 -21.69 8.45 -6.45
CA MET A 108 -22.11 8.16 -7.83
C MET A 108 -22.39 9.44 -8.61
N GLU A 109 -23.07 10.42 -8.01
CA GLU A 109 -23.36 11.71 -8.64
C GLU A 109 -22.10 12.54 -8.92
N ARG A 110 -21.16 12.59 -7.96
CA ARG A 110 -19.93 13.40 -8.09
C ARG A 110 -18.92 12.81 -9.05
N THR A 111 -18.80 11.48 -9.06
CA THR A 111 -17.75 10.77 -9.80
C THR A 111 -18.26 10.17 -11.12
N GLY A 112 -19.57 10.00 -11.27
CA GLY A 112 -20.19 9.26 -12.37
C GLY A 112 -20.06 7.74 -12.26
N LEU A 113 -19.33 7.23 -11.27
CA LEU A 113 -19.10 5.80 -11.07
C LEU A 113 -20.38 5.13 -10.57
N GLN A 114 -20.94 4.21 -11.34
CA GLN A 114 -22.16 3.48 -10.99
C GLN A 114 -21.89 2.22 -10.15
N GLU A 115 -20.64 1.76 -10.13
CA GLU A 115 -20.20 0.52 -9.48
C GLU A 115 -19.21 0.86 -8.35
N GLY A 116 -19.26 0.12 -7.25
CA GLY A 116 -18.51 0.47 -6.04
C GLY A 116 -18.39 -0.60 -4.97
N ILE A 117 -17.61 -0.27 -3.94
CA ILE A 117 -17.49 -1.02 -2.69
C ILE A 117 -18.03 -0.15 -1.56
N LEU A 118 -18.98 -0.72 -0.80
CA LEU A 118 -19.38 -0.19 0.50
C LEU A 118 -18.66 -0.99 1.58
N PHE A 119 -17.66 -0.36 2.20
CA PHE A 119 -16.86 -0.94 3.28
C PHE A 119 -17.42 -0.54 4.65
N LEU A 120 -17.77 -1.54 5.47
CA LEU A 120 -18.29 -1.36 6.83
C LEU A 120 -17.29 -1.91 7.85
N ASP A 121 -16.51 -1.05 8.47
CA ASP A 121 -15.52 -1.42 9.49
C ASP A 121 -16.16 -1.55 10.88
N GLU A 122 -15.53 -2.38 11.72
CA GLU A 122 -15.96 -2.73 13.07
C GLU A 122 -17.43 -3.22 13.18
N ILE A 123 -17.89 -3.99 12.19
CA ILE A 123 -19.29 -4.42 12.06
C ILE A 123 -19.78 -5.22 13.29
N ASN A 124 -18.88 -5.92 13.97
CA ASN A 124 -19.19 -6.74 15.13
C ASN A 124 -19.09 -5.98 16.47
N CYS A 125 -18.67 -4.72 16.45
CA CYS A 125 -18.75 -3.80 17.60
C CYS A 125 -20.03 -2.95 17.58
N VAL A 126 -20.98 -3.28 16.70
CA VAL A 126 -22.26 -2.57 16.57
C VAL A 126 -23.07 -2.63 17.87
N SER A 127 -23.74 -1.51 18.19
CA SER A 127 -24.64 -1.45 19.35
C SER A 127 -25.80 -2.45 19.22
N GLU A 128 -26.34 -2.88 20.36
CA GLU A 128 -27.44 -3.85 20.42
C GLU A 128 -28.67 -3.46 19.62
N THR A 129 -28.98 -2.17 19.64
CA THR A 129 -30.17 -1.62 18.98
C THR A 129 -29.99 -1.50 17.47
N LEU A 130 -28.75 -1.57 16.98
CA LEU A 130 -28.39 -1.47 15.56
C LEU A 130 -28.06 -2.84 14.95
N ALA A 131 -27.62 -3.82 15.76
CA ALA A 131 -27.22 -5.14 15.29
C ALA A 131 -28.25 -5.83 14.37
N PRO A 132 -29.55 -5.95 14.72
CA PRO A 132 -30.51 -6.63 13.86
C PRO A 132 -30.65 -6.00 12.47
N MET A 133 -30.53 -4.68 12.39
CA MET A 133 -30.66 -3.96 11.13
C MET A 133 -29.39 -4.04 10.29
N MET A 134 -28.21 -4.04 10.91
CA MET A 134 -26.97 -4.28 10.16
C MET A 134 -26.95 -5.68 9.58
N LEU A 135 -27.44 -6.68 10.33
CA LEU A 135 -27.62 -8.03 9.83
C LEU A 135 -28.59 -8.08 8.65
N GLN A 136 -29.73 -7.40 8.76
CA GLN A 136 -30.67 -7.26 7.64
C GLN A 136 -30.00 -6.58 6.44
N PHE A 137 -29.20 -5.53 6.66
CA PHE A 137 -28.52 -4.82 5.58
C PHE A 137 -27.49 -5.70 4.87
N LEU A 138 -26.67 -6.44 5.60
CA LEU A 138 -25.71 -7.39 5.02
C LEU A 138 -26.43 -8.45 4.17
N GLN A 139 -27.60 -8.92 4.61
CA GLN A 139 -28.32 -10.01 3.95
C GLN A 139 -29.16 -9.55 2.75
N CYS A 140 -29.90 -8.45 2.91
CA CYS A 140 -30.89 -7.98 1.94
C CYS A 140 -30.38 -6.81 1.09
N LYS A 141 -29.22 -6.23 1.43
CA LYS A 141 -28.70 -4.97 0.84
C LYS A 141 -29.69 -3.80 0.97
N THR A 142 -30.51 -3.79 2.02
CA THR A 142 -31.53 -2.77 2.26
C THR A 142 -31.45 -2.22 3.68
N PHE A 143 -31.46 -0.89 3.83
CA PHE A 143 -31.73 -0.22 5.10
C PHE A 143 -33.18 0.27 5.10
N GLY A 144 -34.01 -0.29 5.97
CA GLY A 144 -35.44 0.01 5.97
C GLY A 144 -36.08 -0.34 4.62
N ASN A 145 -36.70 0.65 3.97
CA ASN A 145 -37.32 0.54 2.65
C ASN A 145 -36.39 0.94 1.49
N GLN A 146 -35.12 1.26 1.76
CA GLN A 146 -34.17 1.73 0.76
C GLN A 146 -33.12 0.68 0.45
N ALA A 147 -32.89 0.44 -0.83
CA ALA A 147 -31.89 -0.50 -1.32
C ALA A 147 -30.57 0.21 -1.62
N LEU A 148 -29.48 -0.51 -1.37
CA LEU A 148 -28.18 -0.19 -1.95
C LEU A 148 -28.30 -0.33 -3.50
N PRO A 149 -27.77 0.62 -4.28
CA PRO A 149 -27.76 0.52 -5.73
C PRO A 149 -27.14 -0.79 -6.23
N GLU A 150 -27.64 -1.28 -7.37
CA GLU A 150 -26.98 -2.38 -8.06
C GLU A 150 -25.56 -2.01 -8.49
N GLY A 151 -24.66 -2.99 -8.61
CA GLY A 151 -23.25 -2.71 -8.90
C GLY A 151 -22.42 -2.36 -7.65
N TRP A 152 -22.99 -2.47 -6.45
CA TRP A 152 -22.27 -2.26 -5.20
C TRP A 152 -22.04 -3.56 -4.41
N LEU A 153 -20.76 -3.81 -4.12
CA LEU A 153 -20.32 -4.89 -3.24
C LEU A 153 -20.25 -4.40 -1.79
N ILE A 154 -20.88 -5.13 -0.88
CA ILE A 154 -20.72 -4.89 0.56
C ILE A 154 -19.53 -5.72 1.06
N VAL A 155 -18.56 -5.05 1.66
CA VAL A 155 -17.47 -5.68 2.41
C VAL A 155 -17.55 -5.19 3.84
N ALA A 156 -17.65 -6.10 4.81
CA ALA A 156 -17.65 -5.76 6.23
C ALA A 156 -16.37 -6.30 6.89
N ALA A 157 -15.85 -5.59 7.88
CA ALA A 157 -14.70 -6.01 8.66
C ALA A 157 -15.02 -6.04 10.15
N GLY A 158 -14.55 -7.10 10.81
CA GLY A 158 -14.66 -7.28 12.26
C GLY A 158 -13.34 -7.75 12.86
N ASN A 159 -13.24 -7.60 14.18
CA ASN A 159 -12.11 -8.12 14.95
C ASN A 159 -12.52 -9.39 15.69
N PRO A 160 -11.68 -10.43 15.79
CA PRO A 160 -11.99 -11.59 16.61
C PRO A 160 -12.26 -11.20 18.07
N PRO A 161 -13.16 -11.91 18.80
CA PRO A 161 -13.54 -11.58 20.17
C PRO A 161 -12.37 -11.48 21.15
N GLU A 162 -11.30 -12.23 20.86
CA GLU A 162 -10.04 -12.29 21.61
C GLU A 162 -9.36 -10.91 21.75
N TYR A 163 -9.57 -10.04 20.77
CA TYR A 163 -8.90 -8.75 20.66
C TYR A 163 -9.74 -7.58 21.17
N ASN A 164 -11.06 -7.74 21.31
CA ASN A 164 -11.94 -6.66 21.74
C ASN A 164 -13.17 -7.19 22.51
N LYS A 165 -13.29 -6.78 23.78
CA LYS A 165 -14.35 -7.21 24.70
C LYS A 165 -15.75 -6.74 24.31
N SER A 166 -15.86 -5.73 23.44
CA SER A 166 -17.13 -5.18 22.94
C SER A 166 -17.64 -5.89 21.69
N VAL A 167 -16.89 -6.87 21.18
CA VAL A 167 -17.26 -7.65 20.00
C VAL A 167 -18.38 -8.64 20.33
N ARG A 168 -19.32 -8.75 19.40
CA ARG A 168 -20.39 -9.77 19.42
C ARG A 168 -20.14 -10.76 18.29
N ASP A 169 -20.23 -12.04 18.59
CA ASP A 169 -20.16 -13.08 17.56
C ASP A 169 -21.42 -13.09 16.71
N PHE A 170 -21.23 -13.32 15.41
CA PHE A 170 -22.33 -13.56 14.49
C PHE A 170 -22.86 -14.98 14.66
N ASP A 171 -24.18 -15.12 14.65
CA ASP A 171 -24.82 -16.42 14.69
C ASP A 171 -24.59 -17.21 13.37
N VAL A 172 -24.80 -18.52 13.44
CA VAL A 172 -24.61 -19.41 12.27
C VAL A 172 -25.48 -18.99 11.08
N VAL A 173 -26.69 -18.46 11.36
CA VAL A 173 -27.63 -18.01 10.32
C VAL A 173 -27.07 -16.80 9.56
N THR A 174 -26.44 -15.86 10.25
CA THR A 174 -25.74 -14.74 9.62
C THR A 174 -24.53 -15.22 8.84
N LEU A 175 -23.70 -16.09 9.46
CA LEU A 175 -22.48 -16.58 8.83
C LEU A 175 -22.74 -17.37 7.55
N ASP A 176 -23.86 -18.09 7.45
CA ASP A 176 -24.25 -18.81 6.21
C ASP A 176 -24.59 -17.87 5.05
N ARG A 177 -24.93 -16.60 5.33
CA ARG A 177 -25.34 -15.61 4.33
C ARG A 177 -24.21 -14.69 3.88
N VAL A 178 -23.03 -14.79 4.48
CA VAL A 178 -21.86 -13.99 4.12
C VAL A 178 -20.74 -14.88 3.58
N LYS A 179 -19.81 -14.28 2.83
CA LYS A 179 -18.55 -14.91 2.45
C LYS A 179 -17.50 -14.53 3.49
N ARG A 180 -17.29 -15.39 4.49
CA ARG A 180 -16.32 -15.16 5.57
C ARG A 180 -14.89 -15.42 5.08
N ILE A 181 -13.99 -14.49 5.40
CA ILE A 181 -12.55 -14.57 5.16
C ILE A 181 -11.85 -14.28 6.49
N ASP A 182 -11.16 -15.27 7.04
CA ASP A 182 -10.33 -15.12 8.24
C ASP A 182 -8.90 -14.72 7.86
N VAL A 183 -8.53 -13.50 8.23
CA VAL A 183 -7.25 -12.84 7.95
C VAL A 183 -6.34 -12.94 9.17
N GLU A 184 -5.14 -13.45 8.95
CA GLU A 184 -4.07 -13.57 9.94
C GLU A 184 -2.92 -12.61 9.58
N GLU A 185 -2.18 -12.21 10.61
CA GLU A 185 -0.93 -11.49 10.47
C GLU A 185 0.15 -12.36 9.79
N ASP A 186 0.87 -11.74 8.87
CA ASP A 186 1.95 -12.41 8.15
C ASP A 186 3.07 -11.39 7.94
N TYR A 187 4.20 -11.60 8.62
CA TYR A 187 5.34 -10.69 8.51
C TYR A 187 5.92 -10.67 7.09
N GLY A 188 5.93 -11.80 6.37
CA GLY A 188 6.46 -11.85 5.01
C GLY A 188 5.65 -10.96 4.07
N VAL A 189 4.32 -11.07 4.13
CA VAL A 189 3.42 -10.21 3.34
C VAL A 189 3.50 -8.75 3.78
N TRP A 190 3.58 -8.48 5.08
CA TRP A 190 3.74 -7.11 5.58
C TRP A 190 5.10 -6.52 5.18
N LYS A 191 6.17 -7.30 5.14
CA LYS A 191 7.50 -6.86 4.71
C LYS A 191 7.50 -6.43 3.24
N GLU A 192 6.81 -7.17 2.37
CA GLU A 192 6.61 -6.75 0.96
C GLU A 192 5.91 -5.38 0.88
N TYR A 193 4.82 -5.21 1.64
CA TYR A 193 4.11 -3.94 1.75
C TYR A 193 5.03 -2.83 2.26
N ALA A 194 5.77 -3.11 3.33
CA ALA A 194 6.58 -2.13 4.02
C ALA A 194 7.74 -1.63 3.16
N ARG A 195 8.30 -2.51 2.32
CA ARG A 195 9.26 -2.12 1.28
C ARG A 195 8.65 -1.22 0.23
N ARG A 196 7.47 -1.57 -0.28
CA ARG A 196 6.78 -0.74 -1.28
C ARG A 196 6.47 0.66 -0.74
N LYS A 197 6.13 0.77 0.54
CA LYS A 197 5.92 2.05 1.24
C LYS A 197 7.20 2.72 1.73
N ASN A 198 8.36 2.08 1.58
CA ASN A 198 9.66 2.55 2.05
C ASN A 198 9.69 2.84 3.56
N LEU A 199 9.16 1.92 4.38
CA LEU A 199 9.29 2.00 5.84
C LEU A 199 10.77 2.02 6.26
N HIS A 200 11.03 2.60 7.42
CA HIS A 200 12.34 2.89 7.96
C HIS A 200 13.17 1.61 8.12
N GLY A 201 14.38 1.61 7.55
CA GLY A 201 15.25 0.44 7.48
C GLY A 201 15.56 -0.21 8.83
N ALA A 202 15.65 0.56 9.91
CA ALA A 202 15.86 0.03 11.26
C ALA A 202 14.73 -0.91 11.71
N ILE A 203 13.46 -0.59 11.38
CA ILE A 203 12.31 -1.41 11.76
C ILE A 203 12.33 -2.74 10.99
N LEU A 204 12.58 -2.68 9.68
CA LEU A 204 12.66 -3.88 8.84
C LEU A 204 13.79 -4.80 9.32
N SER A 205 14.98 -4.25 9.52
CA SER A 205 16.16 -5.00 9.94
C SER A 205 15.98 -5.64 11.33
N TYR A 206 15.38 -4.90 12.26
CA TYR A 206 15.04 -5.43 13.58
C TYR A 206 14.05 -6.59 13.51
N LEU A 207 12.96 -6.42 12.75
CA LEU A 207 11.92 -7.45 12.63
C LEU A 207 12.39 -8.68 11.83
N ASP A 208 13.37 -8.53 10.94
CA ASP A 208 14.01 -9.68 10.28
C ASP A 208 14.74 -10.58 11.28
N ILE A 209 15.36 -9.98 12.29
CA ILE A 209 16.03 -10.68 13.40
C ILE A 209 15.00 -11.20 14.42
N LYS A 210 13.95 -10.43 14.70
CA LYS A 210 12.94 -10.68 15.74
C LYS A 210 11.52 -10.74 15.18
N LYS A 211 11.25 -11.71 14.30
CA LYS A 211 9.95 -11.86 13.62
C LYS A 211 8.77 -11.98 14.59
N ASP A 212 8.98 -12.63 15.74
CA ASP A 212 7.95 -12.79 16.78
C ASP A 212 7.53 -11.47 17.44
N ASN A 213 8.27 -10.39 17.23
CA ASN A 213 7.94 -9.05 17.72
C ASN A 213 7.09 -8.23 16.74
N PHE A 214 6.81 -8.75 15.54
CA PHE A 214 6.02 -8.08 14.51
C PHE A 214 4.60 -7.78 14.99
N TYR A 215 3.92 -8.81 15.52
CA TYR A 215 2.54 -8.70 15.95
C TYR A 215 2.33 -9.50 17.22
N ARG A 216 1.84 -8.83 18.27
CA ARG A 216 1.58 -9.49 19.55
C ARG A 216 0.58 -8.69 20.36
N ILE A 217 -0.41 -9.36 20.94
CA ILE A 217 -1.40 -8.75 21.83
C ILE A 217 -1.53 -9.63 23.06
N GLU A 218 -1.39 -9.04 24.25
CA GLU A 218 -1.44 -9.76 25.53
C GLU A 218 -2.28 -8.98 26.55
N ASN A 219 -3.15 -9.69 27.26
CA ASN A 219 -3.83 -9.16 28.45
C ASN A 219 -2.98 -9.49 29.67
N THR A 220 -2.40 -8.46 30.31
CA THR A 220 -1.58 -8.60 31.52
C THR A 220 -2.29 -8.00 32.73
N ALA A 221 -1.74 -8.20 33.94
CA ALA A 221 -2.25 -7.57 35.16
C ALA A 221 -2.24 -6.03 35.08
N ASP A 222 -1.28 -5.46 34.35
CA ASP A 222 -1.11 -4.02 34.16
C ASP A 222 -1.94 -3.46 32.98
N GLY A 223 -2.75 -4.30 32.34
CA GLY A 223 -3.60 -3.92 31.20
C GLY A 223 -3.22 -4.61 29.89
N LEU A 224 -3.84 -4.14 28.81
CA LEU A 224 -3.61 -4.62 27.44
C LEU A 224 -2.26 -4.10 26.94
N GLN A 225 -1.39 -5.01 26.50
CA GLN A 225 -0.11 -4.68 25.87
C GLN A 225 -0.10 -5.19 24.43
N PHE A 226 0.41 -4.39 23.51
CA PHE A 226 0.39 -4.76 22.09
C PHE A 226 1.52 -4.18 21.24
N ALA A 227 1.88 -4.93 20.21
CA ALA A 227 2.64 -4.50 19.05
C ALA A 227 1.85 -4.92 17.81
N THR A 228 1.64 -4.00 16.88
CA THR A 228 0.86 -4.27 15.66
C THR A 228 1.57 -3.74 14.43
N ALA A 229 1.22 -4.28 13.26
CA ALA A 229 1.72 -3.80 11.98
C ALA A 229 1.53 -2.28 11.78
N ARG A 230 0.38 -1.74 12.22
CA ARG A 230 0.10 -0.29 12.21
C ARG A 230 1.06 0.48 13.12
N GLY A 231 1.31 0.00 14.35
CA GLY A 231 2.23 0.65 15.28
C GLY A 231 3.66 0.78 14.72
N TRP A 232 4.13 -0.22 13.99
CA TRP A 232 5.42 -0.16 13.28
C TRP A 232 5.43 0.84 12.12
N GLU A 233 4.32 0.93 11.37
CA GLU A 233 4.17 1.90 10.28
C GLU A 233 4.15 3.34 10.79
N ASP A 234 3.35 3.62 11.81
CA ASP A 234 3.26 4.96 12.41
C ASP A 234 4.61 5.39 13.03
N LEU A 235 5.31 4.46 13.71
CA LEU A 235 6.66 4.71 14.23
C LEU A 235 7.66 4.99 13.10
N SER A 236 7.55 4.30 11.98
CA SER A 236 8.40 4.55 10.81
C SER A 236 8.27 5.99 10.31
N GLU A 237 7.04 6.50 10.21
CA GLU A 237 6.82 7.88 9.75
C GLU A 237 7.43 8.89 10.72
N LEU A 238 7.30 8.64 12.02
CA LEU A 238 7.90 9.48 13.06
C LEU A 238 9.43 9.49 12.97
N LEU A 239 10.06 8.33 12.79
CA LEU A 239 11.52 8.22 12.71
C LEU A 239 12.08 9.07 11.57
N TYR A 240 11.51 8.99 10.36
CA TYR A 240 11.93 9.83 9.24
C TYR A 240 11.77 11.33 9.52
N ALA A 241 10.64 11.73 10.14
CA ALA A 241 10.42 13.11 10.52
C ALA A 241 11.45 13.58 11.55
N TYR A 242 11.77 12.74 12.53
CA TYR A 242 12.76 13.03 13.57
C TYR A 242 14.16 13.16 12.99
N GLU A 243 14.57 12.26 12.09
CA GLU A 243 15.86 12.35 11.40
C GLU A 243 15.99 13.65 10.60
N THR A 244 14.93 14.05 9.89
CA THR A 244 14.89 15.32 9.14
C THR A 244 15.04 16.53 10.07
N LEU A 245 14.46 16.46 11.27
CA LEU A 245 14.53 17.51 12.29
C LEU A 245 15.78 17.41 13.19
N GLY A 246 16.62 16.39 13.03
CA GLY A 246 17.77 16.13 13.90
C GLY A 246 17.40 15.68 15.32
N ILE A 247 16.17 15.20 15.53
CA ILE A 247 15.64 14.70 16.81
C ILE A 247 15.94 13.20 16.93
N ARG A 248 16.24 12.71 18.13
CA ARG A 248 16.42 11.27 18.40
C ARG A 248 15.19 10.72 19.12
N ALA A 249 14.66 9.62 18.61
CA ALA A 249 13.63 8.85 19.30
C ALA A 249 14.27 8.01 20.41
N ASP A 250 13.76 8.15 21.63
CA ASP A 250 14.16 7.34 22.78
C ASP A 250 13.16 6.20 23.03
N ARG A 251 13.40 5.45 24.10
CA ARG A 251 12.54 4.34 24.52
C ARG A 251 11.11 4.77 24.83
N GLU A 252 10.91 5.95 25.42
CA GLU A 252 9.58 6.43 25.78
C GLU A 252 8.78 6.73 24.52
N VAL A 253 9.40 7.40 23.54
CA VAL A 253 8.80 7.67 22.22
C VAL A 253 8.44 6.37 21.51
N VAL A 254 9.36 5.40 21.45
CA VAL A 254 9.06 4.08 20.85
C VAL A 254 7.87 3.41 21.55
N GLY A 255 7.79 3.49 22.88
CA GLY A 255 6.73 2.91 23.68
C GLY A 255 5.33 3.50 23.44
N GLN A 256 5.23 4.71 22.89
CA GLN A 256 3.94 5.33 22.53
C GLN A 256 3.25 4.61 21.36
N TYR A 257 4.05 4.04 20.44
CA TYR A 257 3.57 3.34 19.24
C TYR A 257 3.59 1.82 19.43
N ILE A 258 4.63 1.30 20.07
CA ILE A 258 4.76 -0.11 20.41
C ILE A 258 4.46 -0.26 21.91
N GLN A 259 3.17 -0.37 22.23
CA GLN A 259 2.66 -0.45 23.62
C GLN A 259 2.88 -1.83 24.27
N MET A 260 4.06 -2.40 24.03
CA MET A 260 4.54 -3.61 24.69
C MET A 260 5.95 -3.32 25.23
N PRO A 261 6.10 -3.03 26.54
CA PRO A 261 7.32 -2.46 27.10
C PRO A 261 8.61 -3.25 26.82
N ARG A 262 8.52 -4.58 26.70
CA ARG A 262 9.67 -5.42 26.34
C ARG A 262 10.11 -5.23 24.89
N ILE A 263 9.16 -5.13 23.94
CA ILE A 263 9.45 -4.99 22.51
C ILE A 263 9.94 -3.56 22.24
N ALA A 264 9.29 -2.57 22.85
CA ALA A 264 9.71 -1.17 22.75
C ALA A 264 11.14 -0.97 23.26
N LYS A 265 11.49 -1.59 24.39
CA LYS A 265 12.86 -1.54 24.93
C LYS A 265 13.87 -2.19 23.98
N ASP A 266 13.55 -3.38 23.48
CA ASP A 266 14.43 -4.14 22.59
C ASP A 266 14.68 -3.37 21.28
N PHE A 267 13.61 -2.83 20.67
CA PHE A 267 13.74 -2.00 19.46
C PHE A 267 14.47 -0.68 19.72
N ALA A 268 14.23 0.01 20.83
CA ALA A 268 14.94 1.26 21.15
C ALA A 268 16.45 1.05 21.28
N ASN A 269 16.88 -0.03 21.95
CA ASN A 269 18.28 -0.41 22.03
C ASN A 269 18.87 -0.74 20.65
N TYR A 270 18.11 -1.49 19.83
CA TYR A 270 18.51 -1.81 18.47
C TYR A 270 18.65 -0.54 17.61
N LEU A 271 17.73 0.42 17.75
CA LEU A 271 17.74 1.68 17.01
C LEU A 271 18.98 2.53 17.36
N GLU A 272 19.39 2.57 18.63
CA GLU A 272 20.65 3.21 19.04
C GLU A 272 21.86 2.55 18.37
N MET A 273 21.91 1.22 18.35
CA MET A 273 22.97 0.47 17.65
C MET A 273 22.94 0.73 16.15
N PHE A 274 21.76 0.76 15.53
CA PHE A 274 21.57 1.04 14.11
C PHE A 274 22.16 2.41 13.73
N TYR A 275 21.89 3.46 14.52
CA TYR A 275 22.49 4.78 14.31
C TYR A 275 24.00 4.80 14.56
N LYS A 276 24.50 4.00 15.49
CA LYS A 276 25.94 3.84 15.70
C LYS A 276 26.59 3.21 14.48
N TYR A 277 26.02 2.12 13.95
CA TYR A 277 26.54 1.45 12.75
C TYR A 277 26.48 2.34 11.51
N GLN A 278 25.42 3.12 11.33
CA GLN A 278 25.34 4.09 10.23
C GLN A 278 26.51 5.09 10.25
N LYS A 279 26.93 5.52 11.45
CA LYS A 279 28.08 6.41 11.63
C LYS A 279 29.41 5.69 11.48
N THR A 280 29.57 4.51 12.06
CA THR A 280 30.81 3.73 12.03
C THR A 280 31.16 3.24 10.63
N TYR A 281 30.19 2.67 9.92
CA TYR A 281 30.42 2.05 8.60
C TYR A 281 30.32 3.04 7.45
N HIS A 282 30.02 4.32 7.72
CA HIS A 282 29.93 5.38 6.72
C HIS A 282 29.21 4.94 5.44
N VAL A 283 27.93 4.60 5.56
CA VAL A 283 27.12 4.00 4.47
C VAL A 283 27.18 4.84 3.18
N GLU A 284 27.18 6.17 3.28
CA GLU A 284 27.35 7.06 2.12
C GLU A 284 28.71 6.87 1.44
N GLY A 285 29.78 6.62 2.20
CA GLY A 285 31.10 6.27 1.67
C GLY A 285 31.13 4.89 1.01
N ILE A 286 30.33 3.93 1.49
CA ILE A 286 30.14 2.64 0.82
C ILE A 286 29.49 2.85 -0.55
N LEU A 287 28.40 3.62 -0.59
CA LEU A 287 27.61 3.83 -1.80
C LEU A 287 28.32 4.73 -2.82
N SER A 288 29.14 5.69 -2.38
CA SER A 288 29.95 6.53 -3.26
C SER A 288 31.25 5.85 -3.75
N GLY A 289 31.59 4.68 -3.19
CA GLY A 289 32.80 3.95 -3.58
C GLY A 289 34.09 4.40 -2.86
N THR A 290 33.98 5.19 -1.79
CA THR A 290 35.10 5.78 -1.05
C THR A 290 35.32 5.16 0.33
N TRP A 291 34.93 3.89 0.53
CA TRP A 291 35.12 3.21 1.82
C TRP A 291 36.60 2.89 2.10
N GLU A 292 36.94 2.80 3.38
CA GLU A 292 38.27 2.41 3.81
C GLU A 292 38.41 0.89 3.93
N ASN A 293 39.63 0.36 3.73
CA ASN A 293 39.87 -1.08 3.88
C ASN A 293 39.57 -1.58 5.31
N ILE A 294 39.68 -0.72 6.32
CA ILE A 294 39.36 -1.09 7.70
C ILE A 294 37.88 -1.42 7.86
N THR A 295 36.98 -0.70 7.16
CA THR A 295 35.53 -0.94 7.16
C THR A 295 35.18 -2.37 6.70
N VAL A 296 35.89 -2.86 5.69
CA VAL A 296 35.73 -4.23 5.17
C VAL A 296 36.18 -5.26 6.22
N LEU A 297 37.32 -5.02 6.87
CA LEU A 297 37.85 -5.93 7.90
C LEU A 297 36.95 -5.97 9.13
N GLU A 298 36.49 -4.81 9.60
CA GLU A 298 35.58 -4.69 10.75
C GLU A 298 34.26 -5.41 10.47
N LEU A 299 33.65 -5.17 9.31
CA LEU A 299 32.37 -5.80 8.96
C LEU A 299 32.51 -7.31 8.77
N ARG A 300 33.65 -7.78 8.26
CA ARG A 300 33.90 -9.21 8.06
C ARG A 300 33.97 -9.97 9.39
N GLU A 301 34.61 -9.40 10.40
CA GLU A 301 34.74 -9.98 11.74
C GLU A 301 33.51 -9.74 12.64
N ALA A 302 32.60 -8.87 12.20
CA ALA A 302 31.39 -8.55 12.95
C ALA A 302 30.45 -9.76 13.14
N PRO A 303 29.71 -9.81 14.26
CA PRO A 303 28.60 -10.74 14.44
C PRO A 303 27.56 -10.67 13.31
N PHE A 304 26.83 -11.77 13.10
CA PHE A 304 25.89 -11.89 11.98
C PHE A 304 24.74 -10.86 12.02
N ASP A 305 24.26 -10.52 13.20
CA ASP A 305 23.24 -9.47 13.42
C ASP A 305 23.76 -8.08 13.07
N GLU A 306 25.03 -7.77 13.36
CA GLU A 306 25.67 -6.53 12.92
C GLU A 306 25.83 -6.50 11.39
N LYS A 307 26.26 -7.61 10.77
CA LYS A 307 26.33 -7.74 9.30
C LYS A 307 24.98 -7.49 8.64
N LEU A 308 23.91 -8.11 9.15
CA LEU A 308 22.54 -7.88 8.68
C LEU A 308 22.12 -6.42 8.85
N SER A 309 22.47 -5.79 9.97
CA SER A 309 22.15 -4.38 10.22
C SER A 309 22.79 -3.44 9.20
N VAL A 310 24.08 -3.66 8.89
CA VAL A 310 24.80 -2.86 7.88
C VAL A 310 24.28 -3.12 6.47
N MET A 311 23.97 -4.37 6.12
CA MET A 311 23.31 -4.67 4.84
C MET A 311 21.92 -4.02 4.77
N GLY A 312 21.15 -4.02 5.86
CA GLY A 312 19.86 -3.34 5.95
C GLY A 312 19.97 -1.83 5.74
N LEU A 313 21.01 -1.19 6.27
CA LEU A 313 21.32 0.23 6.02
C LEU A 313 21.60 0.50 4.53
N VAL A 314 22.47 -0.31 3.92
CA VAL A 314 22.81 -0.21 2.49
C VAL A 314 21.56 -0.42 1.63
N LEU A 315 20.78 -1.49 1.89
CA LEU A 315 19.53 -1.79 1.19
C LEU A 315 18.51 -0.66 1.32
N SER A 316 18.37 -0.06 2.51
CA SER A 316 17.45 1.06 2.75
C SER A 316 17.79 2.25 1.86
N ARG A 317 19.07 2.63 1.78
CA ARG A 317 19.51 3.73 0.93
C ARG A 317 19.39 3.41 -0.55
N LEU A 318 19.75 2.20 -0.99
CA LEU A 318 19.55 1.77 -2.39
C LEU A 318 18.06 1.76 -2.78
N SER A 319 17.17 1.31 -1.90
CA SER A 319 15.73 1.33 -2.13
C SER A 319 15.19 2.75 -2.26
N GLU A 320 15.69 3.68 -1.45
CA GLU A 320 15.33 5.10 -1.51
C GLU A 320 15.78 5.74 -2.84
N GLU A 321 17.03 5.54 -3.25
CA GLU A 321 17.51 6.12 -4.52
C GLU A 321 16.89 5.46 -5.75
N ALA A 322 16.64 4.15 -5.70
CA ALA A 322 15.87 3.46 -6.73
C ALA A 322 14.43 4.02 -6.84
N ARG A 323 13.80 4.34 -5.70
CA ARG A 323 12.48 4.99 -5.67
C ARG A 323 12.56 6.41 -6.26
N ASN A 324 13.55 7.21 -5.87
CA ASN A 324 13.76 8.56 -6.39
C ASN A 324 13.91 8.54 -7.92
N THR A 325 14.72 7.60 -8.43
CA THR A 325 14.88 7.34 -9.86
C THR A 325 13.54 6.99 -10.51
N ARG A 326 12.79 6.04 -9.95
CA ARG A 326 11.48 5.62 -10.49
C ARG A 326 10.47 6.75 -10.52
N CYS A 327 10.41 7.57 -9.48
CA CYS A 327 9.52 8.72 -9.45
C CYS A 327 9.92 9.78 -10.49
N GLN A 328 11.21 9.99 -10.72
CA GLN A 328 11.70 10.90 -11.76
C GLN A 328 11.43 10.35 -13.18
N ASP A 329 11.58 9.04 -13.36
CA ASP A 329 11.24 8.32 -14.59
C ASP A 329 9.74 8.47 -14.93
N ALA A 330 8.86 8.15 -13.97
CA ALA A 330 7.42 8.28 -14.12
C ALA A 330 6.97 9.74 -14.38
N LEU A 331 7.65 10.73 -13.77
CA LEU A 331 7.39 12.15 -14.04
C LEU A 331 7.75 12.50 -15.49
N THR A 332 8.87 12.00 -15.99
CA THR A 332 9.31 12.24 -17.37
C THR A 332 8.31 11.67 -18.37
N ASP A 333 7.78 10.47 -18.12
CA ASP A 333 6.75 9.84 -18.95
C ASP A 333 5.41 10.60 -18.92
N ALA A 334 4.98 11.04 -17.73
CA ALA A 334 3.78 11.85 -17.57
C ALA A 334 3.90 13.19 -18.31
N LEU A 335 5.04 13.87 -18.16
CA LEU A 335 5.32 15.10 -18.88
C LEU A 335 5.40 14.88 -20.38
N HIS A 336 6.08 13.84 -20.86
CA HIS A 336 6.14 13.52 -22.29
C HIS A 336 4.72 13.34 -22.89
N THR A 337 3.84 12.65 -22.18
CA THR A 337 2.43 12.48 -22.57
C THR A 337 1.70 13.83 -22.64
N SER A 338 1.86 14.66 -21.61
CA SER A 338 1.27 16.02 -21.57
C SER A 338 1.82 16.94 -22.66
N LEU A 339 3.11 16.84 -22.98
CA LEU A 339 3.75 17.62 -24.03
C LEU A 339 3.39 17.15 -25.44
N THR A 340 3.07 15.87 -25.60
CA THR A 340 2.50 15.35 -26.85
C THR A 340 1.11 15.95 -27.08
N GLU A 341 0.25 15.97 -26.06
CA GLU A 341 -1.07 16.62 -26.12
C GLU A 341 -0.95 18.13 -26.36
N PHE A 342 0.03 18.78 -25.72
CA PHE A 342 0.35 20.19 -25.96
C PHE A 342 0.72 20.45 -27.43
N ARG A 343 1.68 19.69 -27.99
CA ARG A 343 2.14 19.81 -29.37
C ARG A 343 1.00 19.69 -30.39
N GLU A 344 0.05 18.81 -30.15
CA GLU A 344 -1.09 18.61 -31.04
C GLU A 344 -2.05 19.81 -31.01
N LYS A 345 -2.27 20.40 -29.83
CA LYS A 345 -3.29 21.45 -29.62
C LYS A 345 -2.82 22.87 -29.88
N ILE A 346 -1.50 23.13 -29.86
CA ILE A 346 -0.96 24.47 -30.17
C ILE A 346 -1.19 24.90 -31.63
N ALA A 347 -1.57 23.99 -32.51
CA ALA A 347 -1.99 24.32 -33.88
C ALA A 347 -3.34 25.06 -33.91
N ASP A 348 -4.23 24.75 -32.96
CA ASP A 348 -5.61 25.22 -32.94
C ASP A 348 -5.86 26.33 -31.90
N ALA A 349 -4.97 26.50 -30.93
CA ALA A 349 -5.13 27.47 -29.85
C ALA A 349 -3.78 28.06 -29.36
N PRO A 350 -3.78 29.26 -28.77
CA PRO A 350 -2.56 29.87 -28.22
C PRO A 350 -1.87 28.97 -27.19
N PRO A 351 -0.53 28.85 -27.18
CA PRO A 351 0.20 27.98 -26.26
C PRO A 351 -0.14 28.14 -24.78
N LEU A 352 -0.27 29.37 -24.29
CA LEU A 352 -0.66 29.63 -22.90
C LEU A 352 -2.06 29.07 -22.58
N THR A 353 -3.01 29.20 -23.51
CA THR A 353 -4.37 28.67 -23.37
C THR A 353 -4.37 27.14 -23.38
N VAL A 354 -3.54 26.51 -24.21
CA VAL A 354 -3.41 25.04 -24.22
C VAL A 354 -2.85 24.53 -22.90
N LEU A 355 -1.82 25.19 -22.32
CA LEU A 355 -1.30 24.83 -21.01
C LEU A 355 -2.33 25.05 -19.90
N ASP A 356 -3.10 26.14 -19.93
CA ASP A 356 -4.19 26.38 -18.98
C ASP A 356 -5.25 25.27 -19.04
N GLN A 357 -5.61 24.81 -20.23
CA GLN A 357 -6.54 23.69 -20.42
C GLN A 357 -5.96 22.37 -19.89
N LEU A 358 -4.68 22.09 -20.15
CA LEU A 358 -3.99 20.90 -19.62
C LEU A 358 -3.94 20.92 -18.09
N LEU A 359 -3.57 22.04 -17.49
CA LEU A 359 -3.56 22.22 -16.03
C LEU A 359 -4.94 22.02 -15.42
N TRP A 360 -5.98 22.60 -16.03
CA TRP A 360 -7.35 22.40 -15.58
C TRP A 360 -7.77 20.94 -15.66
N LYS A 361 -7.47 20.25 -16.77
CA LYS A 361 -7.75 18.82 -16.97
C LYS A 361 -7.05 17.96 -15.92
N ARG A 362 -5.75 18.18 -15.66
CA ARG A 362 -4.97 17.43 -14.66
C ARG A 362 -5.46 17.65 -13.24
N ARG A 363 -5.74 18.90 -12.85
CA ARG A 363 -6.31 19.24 -11.53
C ARG A 363 -7.69 18.62 -11.34
N THR A 364 -8.53 18.63 -12.37
CA THR A 364 -9.87 18.02 -12.32
C THR A 364 -9.79 16.52 -12.17
N ALA A 365 -8.93 15.84 -12.94
CA ALA A 365 -8.72 14.40 -12.82
C ALA A 365 -8.16 14.00 -11.44
N MET A 366 -7.22 14.79 -10.88
CA MET A 366 -6.70 14.58 -9.53
C MET A 366 -7.81 14.75 -8.47
N LYS A 367 -8.66 15.76 -8.61
CA LYS A 367 -9.81 15.97 -7.72
C LYS A 367 -10.81 14.81 -7.81
N GLN A 368 -11.16 14.37 -9.01
CA GLN A 368 -12.08 13.24 -9.21
C GLN A 368 -11.54 11.94 -8.62
N ALA A 369 -10.26 11.64 -8.84
CA ALA A 369 -9.62 10.46 -8.24
C ALA A 369 -9.61 10.51 -6.71
N LYS A 370 -9.40 11.70 -6.13
CA LYS A 370 -9.50 11.92 -4.68
C LYS A 370 -10.93 11.69 -4.18
N GLU A 371 -11.92 12.23 -4.88
CA GLU A 371 -13.33 12.09 -4.52
C GLU A 371 -13.81 10.64 -4.65
N ALA A 372 -13.28 9.88 -5.61
CA ALA A 372 -13.58 8.46 -5.80
C ALA A 372 -12.90 7.51 -4.79
N GLY A 373 -12.01 8.03 -3.92
CA GLY A 373 -11.23 7.20 -2.99
C GLY A 373 -10.12 6.39 -3.68
N GLN A 374 -9.68 6.79 -4.87
CA GLN A 374 -8.71 6.08 -5.71
C GLN A 374 -7.30 6.68 -5.69
N LEU A 375 -7.05 7.68 -4.84
CA LEU A 375 -5.82 8.48 -4.87
C LEU A 375 -4.89 8.15 -3.69
N ASP A 376 -3.93 7.26 -3.92
CA ASP A 376 -2.86 6.98 -2.97
C ASP A 376 -1.79 8.10 -2.93
N LYS A 377 -0.96 8.12 -1.87
CA LYS A 377 0.08 9.13 -1.64
C LYS A 377 1.06 9.27 -2.81
N GLU A 378 1.52 8.16 -3.38
CA GLU A 378 2.53 8.20 -4.43
C GLU A 378 1.93 8.74 -5.74
N SER A 379 0.75 8.25 -6.12
CA SER A 379 0.01 8.75 -7.29
C SER A 379 -0.35 10.22 -7.15
N ARG A 380 -0.71 10.67 -5.93
CA ARG A 380 -0.97 12.07 -5.61
C ARG A 380 0.28 12.92 -5.81
N ASP A 381 1.42 12.49 -5.27
CA ASP A 381 2.67 13.24 -5.33
C ASP A 381 3.19 13.34 -6.78
N LEU A 382 3.07 12.26 -7.57
CA LEU A 382 3.39 12.28 -9.00
C LEU A 382 2.52 13.28 -9.78
N LYS A 383 1.18 13.20 -9.63
CA LYS A 383 0.25 14.13 -10.29
C LYS A 383 0.53 15.58 -9.88
N GLN A 384 0.86 15.82 -8.61
CA GLN A 384 1.19 17.16 -8.13
C GLN A 384 2.50 17.67 -8.73
N ARG A 385 3.54 16.82 -8.83
CA ARG A 385 4.80 17.18 -9.49
C ARG A 385 4.60 17.49 -10.97
N GLU A 386 3.78 16.71 -11.68
CA GLU A 386 3.41 16.98 -13.07
C GLU A 386 2.73 18.35 -13.21
N ILE A 387 1.74 18.64 -12.36
CA ILE A 387 1.03 19.93 -12.33
C ILE A 387 2.01 21.08 -12.08
N ASN A 388 2.89 20.95 -11.07
CA ASN A 388 3.87 22.00 -10.74
C ASN A 388 4.84 22.27 -11.90
N ALA A 389 5.28 21.23 -12.61
CA ALA A 389 6.16 21.39 -13.77
C ALA A 389 5.44 22.08 -14.95
N LEU A 390 4.19 21.71 -15.23
CA LEU A 390 3.38 22.39 -16.26
C LEU A 390 3.08 23.85 -15.90
N GLU A 391 2.88 24.14 -14.60
CA GLU A 391 2.71 25.51 -14.11
C GLU A 391 3.99 26.33 -14.31
N ASP A 392 5.15 25.76 -14.02
CA ASP A 392 6.45 26.39 -14.25
C ASP A 392 6.64 26.69 -15.75
N TYR A 393 6.36 25.72 -16.64
CA TYR A 393 6.43 25.93 -18.09
C TYR A 393 5.51 27.07 -18.56
N ARG A 394 4.28 27.10 -18.05
CA ARG A 394 3.33 28.19 -18.36
C ARG A 394 3.87 29.55 -17.90
N GLN A 395 4.37 29.64 -16.67
CA GLN A 395 4.91 30.88 -16.13
C GLN A 395 6.15 31.36 -16.90
N ARG A 396 7.04 30.44 -17.27
CA ARG A 396 8.23 30.76 -18.07
C ARG A 396 7.85 31.25 -19.47
N LEU A 397 6.89 30.61 -20.16
CA LEU A 397 6.43 31.08 -21.48
C LEU A 397 5.85 32.50 -21.42
N ASP A 398 5.05 32.78 -20.39
CA ASP A 398 4.43 34.10 -20.20
C ASP A 398 5.50 35.17 -19.89
N ARG A 399 6.44 34.85 -18.99
CA ARG A 399 7.51 35.75 -18.57
C ARG A 399 8.52 36.06 -19.69
N GLU A 400 8.88 35.07 -20.48
CA GLU A 400 9.85 35.21 -21.58
C GLU A 400 9.20 35.76 -22.86
N ALA A 401 7.87 35.97 -22.86
CA ALA A 401 7.10 36.46 -24.00
C ALA A 401 7.41 35.68 -25.30
N VAL A 402 7.55 34.36 -25.18
CA VAL A 402 7.94 33.49 -26.28
C VAL A 402 6.87 33.54 -27.38
N ALA A 403 7.29 33.80 -28.62
CA ALA A 403 6.38 33.80 -29.76
C ALA A 403 5.70 32.43 -29.92
N PRO A 404 4.44 32.36 -30.38
CA PRO A 404 3.72 31.09 -30.52
C PRO A 404 4.46 30.02 -31.32
N GLU A 405 5.22 30.42 -32.35
CA GLU A 405 6.02 29.52 -33.18
C GLU A 405 7.20 28.90 -32.43
N GLY A 406 7.76 29.60 -31.43
CA GLY A 406 8.90 29.13 -30.61
C GLY A 406 8.49 28.45 -29.30
N ALA A 407 7.20 28.49 -28.94
CA ALA A 407 6.72 27.98 -27.66
C ALA A 407 6.98 26.47 -27.48
N MET A 408 6.83 25.68 -28.54
CA MET A 408 7.13 24.24 -28.47
C MET A 408 8.61 23.95 -28.26
N ASP A 409 9.50 24.73 -28.90
CA ASP A 409 10.93 24.54 -28.76
C ASP A 409 11.43 24.95 -27.37
N ALA A 410 10.87 26.03 -26.80
CA ALA A 410 11.13 26.43 -25.42
C ALA A 410 10.73 25.35 -24.41
N VAL A 411 9.49 24.85 -24.52
CA VAL A 411 8.98 23.79 -23.64
C VAL A 411 9.76 22.48 -23.82
N ARG A 412 10.17 22.14 -25.06
CA ARG A 412 11.06 21.00 -25.32
C ARG A 412 12.41 21.17 -24.64
N GLY A 413 12.97 22.39 -24.61
CA GLY A 413 14.20 22.73 -23.90
C GLY A 413 14.11 22.45 -22.41
N TRP A 414 13.06 22.96 -21.74
CA TRP A 414 12.87 22.72 -20.30
C TRP A 414 12.55 21.27 -19.98
N PHE A 415 11.79 20.58 -20.83
CA PHE A 415 11.63 19.13 -20.71
C PHE A 415 12.96 18.38 -20.85
N GLY A 416 13.87 18.88 -21.69
CA GLY A 416 15.24 18.39 -21.79
C GLY A 416 15.98 18.44 -20.44
N GLU A 417 15.75 19.47 -19.61
CA GLU A 417 16.33 19.56 -18.26
C GLU A 417 15.84 18.41 -17.36
N GLU A 418 14.55 18.04 -17.44
CA GLU A 418 14.00 16.90 -16.70
C GLU A 418 14.53 15.55 -17.20
N VAL A 419 14.76 15.42 -18.51
CA VAL A 419 15.40 14.24 -19.12
C VAL A 419 16.86 14.09 -18.69
N GLU A 420 17.63 15.19 -18.66
CA GLU A 420 19.01 15.15 -18.17
C GLU A 420 19.05 14.86 -16.66
N ARG A 421 18.13 15.42 -15.87
CA ARG A 421 17.98 15.06 -14.45
C ARG A 421 17.68 13.57 -14.27
N ARG A 422 16.76 13.01 -15.07
CA ARG A 422 16.45 11.57 -15.05
C ARG A 422 17.71 10.73 -15.32
N LYS A 423 18.52 11.10 -16.32
CA LYS A 423 19.78 10.40 -16.63
C LYS A 423 20.79 10.49 -15.49
N ALA A 424 20.97 11.67 -14.91
CA ALA A 424 21.91 11.90 -13.82
C ALA A 424 21.57 11.04 -12.60
N VAL A 425 20.30 11.09 -12.15
CA VAL A 425 19.83 10.30 -10.99
C VAL A 425 19.92 8.79 -11.26
N ALA A 426 19.61 8.35 -12.47
CA ALA A 426 19.74 6.94 -12.85
C ALA A 426 21.21 6.47 -12.85
N MET A 427 22.13 7.29 -13.34
CA MET A 427 23.56 6.98 -13.35
C MET A 427 24.14 6.93 -11.94
N GLU A 428 23.82 7.92 -11.10
CA GLU A 428 24.23 7.96 -9.70
C GLU A 428 23.72 6.74 -8.93
N THR A 429 22.43 6.41 -9.08
CA THR A 429 21.84 5.23 -8.44
C THR A 429 22.53 3.95 -8.93
N LYS A 430 22.84 3.85 -10.23
CA LYS A 430 23.55 2.69 -10.77
C LYS A 430 24.93 2.52 -10.15
N ASP A 431 25.70 3.60 -10.06
CA ASP A 431 27.01 3.60 -9.44
C ASP A 431 26.91 3.16 -7.96
N MET A 432 25.86 3.58 -7.24
CA MET A 432 25.61 3.15 -5.87
C MET A 432 25.34 1.65 -5.75
N PHE A 433 24.56 1.06 -6.66
CA PHE A 433 24.34 -0.39 -6.71
C PHE A 433 25.65 -1.13 -6.96
N ASP A 434 26.42 -0.71 -7.96
CA ASP A 434 27.70 -1.36 -8.32
C ASP A 434 28.72 -1.25 -7.18
N ASN A 435 28.77 -0.10 -6.50
CA ASN A 435 29.60 0.11 -5.32
C ASN A 435 29.18 -0.76 -4.13
N ALA A 436 27.88 -0.87 -3.86
CA ALA A 436 27.37 -1.72 -2.80
C ALA A 436 27.72 -3.20 -3.04
N PHE A 437 27.53 -3.70 -4.26
CA PHE A 437 27.93 -5.06 -4.61
C PHE A 437 29.44 -5.27 -4.47
N ARG A 438 30.25 -4.35 -5.00
CA ARG A 438 31.71 -4.43 -4.89
C ARG A 438 32.18 -4.45 -3.44
N PHE A 439 31.56 -3.64 -2.57
CA PHE A 439 31.85 -3.63 -1.14
C PHE A 439 31.50 -4.97 -0.48
N LEU A 440 30.32 -5.52 -0.75
CA LEU A 440 29.86 -6.78 -0.15
C LEU A 440 30.63 -8.00 -0.67
N GLU A 441 30.95 -8.04 -1.96
CA GLU A 441 31.81 -9.07 -2.56
C GLU A 441 33.21 -9.04 -1.92
N THR A 442 33.77 -7.85 -1.71
CA THR A 442 35.08 -7.71 -1.06
C THR A 442 35.01 -8.12 0.41
N THR A 443 33.90 -7.83 1.10
CA THR A 443 33.73 -8.10 2.53
C THR A 443 33.46 -9.57 2.81
N PHE A 444 32.49 -10.16 2.12
CA PHE A 444 31.95 -11.47 2.44
C PHE A 444 32.28 -12.56 1.40
N GLY A 445 32.66 -12.18 0.18
CA GLY A 445 32.81 -13.12 -0.94
C GLY A 445 31.48 -13.79 -1.29
N ASN A 446 31.52 -15.06 -1.71
CA ASN A 446 30.31 -15.85 -1.99
C ASN A 446 29.78 -16.48 -0.70
N SER A 447 29.12 -15.68 0.13
CA SER A 447 28.56 -16.10 1.42
C SER A 447 27.03 -16.00 1.47
N GLN A 448 26.44 -16.52 2.54
CA GLN A 448 25.01 -16.43 2.80
C GLN A 448 24.52 -14.98 2.89
N GLU A 449 25.34 -14.05 3.37
CA GLU A 449 25.03 -12.62 3.43
C GLU A 449 24.75 -12.03 2.04
N LEU A 450 25.57 -12.39 1.04
CA LEU A 450 25.38 -11.93 -0.34
C LEU A 450 24.11 -12.53 -0.96
N VAL A 451 23.79 -13.80 -0.66
CA VAL A 451 22.53 -14.44 -1.05
C VAL A 451 21.33 -13.68 -0.50
N ILE A 452 21.38 -13.31 0.79
CA ILE A 452 20.33 -12.53 1.44
C ILE A 452 20.21 -11.19 0.72
N PHE A 453 21.30 -10.44 0.54
CA PHE A 453 21.28 -9.14 -0.12
C PHE A 453 20.65 -9.18 -1.53
N VAL A 454 21.02 -10.15 -2.37
CA VAL A 454 20.45 -10.33 -3.72
C VAL A 454 18.97 -10.70 -3.66
N THR A 455 18.58 -11.57 -2.73
CA THR A 455 17.18 -11.91 -2.49
C THR A 455 16.39 -10.67 -2.10
N GLU A 456 16.95 -9.81 -1.24
CA GLU A 456 16.28 -8.58 -0.81
C GLU A 456 16.15 -7.54 -1.93
N ILE A 457 17.13 -7.43 -2.82
CA ILE A 457 17.02 -6.61 -4.03
C ILE A 457 15.92 -7.13 -4.96
N THR A 458 15.83 -8.45 -5.13
CA THR A 458 14.83 -9.11 -6.01
C THR A 458 13.41 -8.94 -5.49
N VAL A 459 13.21 -9.06 -4.18
CA VAL A 459 11.88 -8.90 -3.56
C VAL A 459 11.49 -7.43 -3.42
N GLY A 460 12.46 -6.51 -3.38
CA GLY A 460 12.20 -5.08 -3.27
C GLY A 460 11.61 -4.50 -4.56
N TYR A 461 10.45 -3.85 -4.46
CA TYR A 461 9.73 -3.29 -5.61
C TYR A 461 10.57 -2.27 -6.40
N ASN A 462 11.12 -1.25 -5.72
CA ASN A 462 11.90 -0.20 -6.38
C ASN A 462 13.25 -0.72 -6.87
N THR A 463 13.91 -1.58 -6.08
CA THR A 463 15.23 -2.14 -6.40
C THR A 463 15.16 -3.11 -7.58
N SER A 464 14.16 -4.00 -7.63
CA SER A 464 13.93 -4.90 -8.77
C SER A 464 13.61 -4.11 -10.03
N TRP A 465 12.69 -3.13 -9.93
CA TRP A 465 12.37 -2.26 -11.06
C TRP A 465 13.62 -1.55 -11.61
N PHE A 466 14.46 -1.01 -10.73
CA PHE A 466 15.68 -0.32 -11.14
C PHE A 466 16.65 -1.26 -11.87
N VAL A 467 16.88 -2.44 -11.31
CA VAL A 467 17.76 -3.46 -11.92
C VAL A 467 17.21 -3.94 -13.27
N GLU A 468 15.90 -4.11 -13.40
CA GLU A 468 15.25 -4.48 -14.67
C GLU A 468 15.39 -3.39 -15.74
N GLN A 469 15.28 -2.11 -15.37
CA GLN A 469 15.32 -0.99 -16.31
C GLN A 469 16.73 -0.54 -16.69
N PHE A 470 17.65 -0.47 -15.73
CA PHE A 470 18.99 0.12 -15.92
C PHE A 470 20.13 -0.91 -15.89
N GLY A 471 19.84 -2.13 -15.41
CA GLY A 471 20.80 -3.22 -15.31
C GLY A 471 21.78 -3.08 -14.15
N CYS A 472 22.16 -4.21 -13.55
CA CYS A 472 23.28 -4.31 -12.62
C CYS A 472 23.99 -5.66 -12.84
N ASP A 473 25.21 -5.61 -13.37
CA ASP A 473 25.94 -6.82 -13.78
C ASP A 473 26.27 -7.73 -12.59
N ALA A 474 26.62 -7.13 -11.45
CA ALA A 474 26.90 -7.86 -10.22
C ALA A 474 25.65 -8.59 -9.72
N TYR A 475 24.48 -7.94 -9.72
CA TYR A 475 23.21 -8.58 -9.38
C TYR A 475 22.92 -9.79 -10.28
N PHE A 476 23.01 -9.63 -11.61
CA PHE A 476 22.70 -10.72 -12.53
C PHE A 476 23.65 -11.91 -12.40
N ARG A 477 24.93 -11.64 -12.08
CA ARG A 477 25.92 -12.69 -11.80
C ARG A 477 25.50 -13.54 -10.61
N HIS A 478 25.24 -12.90 -9.47
CA HIS A 478 24.87 -13.61 -8.23
C HIS A 478 23.49 -14.24 -8.29
N ASN A 479 22.50 -13.59 -8.92
CA ASN A 479 21.18 -14.17 -9.09
C ASN A 479 21.20 -15.44 -9.96
N ARG A 480 22.06 -15.49 -11.00
CA ARG A 480 22.27 -16.72 -11.77
C ARG A 480 22.89 -17.81 -10.91
N GLU A 481 23.93 -17.51 -10.13
CA GLU A 481 24.57 -18.48 -9.23
C GLU A 481 23.55 -19.09 -8.25
N LEU A 482 22.64 -18.28 -7.69
CA LEU A 482 21.54 -18.74 -6.84
C LEU A 482 20.56 -19.70 -7.55
N LEU A 483 20.16 -19.37 -8.78
CA LEU A 483 19.30 -20.24 -9.59
C LEU A 483 19.97 -21.58 -9.92
N PHE A 484 21.29 -21.58 -10.17
CA PHE A 484 22.03 -22.81 -10.41
C PHE A 484 22.18 -23.66 -9.15
N ASP A 485 22.44 -23.05 -7.99
CA ASP A 485 22.58 -23.79 -6.73
C ASP A 485 21.25 -24.36 -6.23
N SER A 486 20.14 -23.63 -6.36
CA SER A 486 18.79 -24.16 -6.11
C SER A 486 18.43 -25.32 -7.03
N THR A 487 18.78 -25.22 -8.32
CA THR A 487 18.60 -26.32 -9.29
C THR A 487 19.44 -27.54 -8.92
N ARG A 488 20.70 -27.36 -8.51
CA ARG A 488 21.57 -28.44 -8.03
C ARG A 488 21.05 -29.08 -6.75
N HIS A 489 20.51 -28.30 -5.83
CA HIS A 489 19.95 -28.82 -4.57
C HIS A 489 18.71 -29.68 -4.84
N ARG A 490 17.80 -29.23 -5.71
CA ARG A 490 16.63 -30.01 -6.13
C ARG A 490 17.04 -31.33 -6.79
N ILE A 491 18.02 -31.29 -7.69
CA ILE A 491 18.54 -32.51 -8.34
C ILE A 491 19.17 -33.47 -7.32
N ARG A 492 19.86 -32.97 -6.29
CA ARG A 492 20.41 -33.81 -5.22
C ARG A 492 19.33 -34.45 -4.36
N GLU A 493 18.25 -33.73 -4.06
CA GLU A 493 17.09 -34.28 -3.35
C GLU A 493 16.36 -35.33 -4.19
N GLU A 494 16.18 -35.09 -5.48
CA GLU A 494 15.61 -36.08 -6.42
C GLU A 494 16.46 -37.35 -6.51
N ILE A 495 17.80 -37.21 -6.57
CA ILE A 495 18.73 -38.35 -6.55
C ILE A 495 18.69 -39.09 -5.21
N ALA A 496 18.60 -38.37 -4.09
CA ALA A 496 18.51 -38.98 -2.77
C ALA A 496 17.18 -39.74 -2.59
N ALA A 497 16.07 -39.16 -3.04
CA ALA A 497 14.75 -39.78 -3.04
C ALA A 497 14.70 -41.02 -3.94
N ALA A 498 15.29 -40.95 -5.14
CA ALA A 498 15.39 -42.09 -6.05
C ALA A 498 16.22 -43.24 -5.45
N LYS A 499 17.35 -42.92 -4.80
CA LYS A 499 18.17 -43.93 -4.11
C LYS A 499 17.49 -44.56 -2.90
N ALA A 500 16.69 -43.78 -2.17
CA ALA A 500 15.89 -44.30 -1.06
C ALA A 500 14.79 -45.26 -1.57
N ALA A 501 14.12 -44.90 -2.67
CA ALA A 501 13.12 -45.77 -3.31
C ALA A 501 13.74 -47.09 -3.85
N GLU A 502 14.93 -47.03 -4.47
CA GLU A 502 15.66 -48.22 -4.92
C GLU A 502 16.14 -49.12 -3.77
N GLN A 503 16.36 -48.55 -2.57
CA GLN A 503 16.70 -49.32 -1.37
C GLN A 503 15.47 -49.97 -0.74
N GLU A 504 14.31 -49.32 -0.78
CA GLU A 504 13.04 -49.91 -0.32
C GLU A 504 12.54 -51.03 -1.23
N GLU A 505 12.75 -50.96 -2.56
CA GLU A 505 12.40 -52.04 -3.50
C GLU A 505 13.33 -53.27 -3.43
N ASN A 506 14.52 -53.13 -2.84
CA ASN A 506 15.50 -54.23 -2.68
C ASN A 506 15.52 -54.85 -1.27
N THR A 507 14.56 -54.49 -0.42
CA THR A 507 14.25 -55.14 0.88
C THR A 507 12.88 -55.78 0.84
#